data_AF-A0A7R9Z0W2-F1
#
_entry.id   AF-A0A7R9Z0W2-F1
#
_cell.length_a   1.000
_cell.length_b   1.000
_cell.length_c   1.000
_cell.angle_alpha   90.00
_cell.angle_beta   90.00
_cell.angle_gamma   90.00
#
_symmetry.space_group_name_H-M   'P 1'
#
loop_
_entity.id
_entity.type
_entity.pdbx_description
1 polymer ?
#
loop_
_entity_poly.entity_id
_entity_poly.type
_entity_poly.pdbx_seq_one_letter_code
_entity_poly.pdbx_strand_id
1 'polypeptide(L)'
;KCPLDYGGSGDGCQPPNLITTLINIALQPGNVDEPMYKGQAEIQNILLLCAFVSVPVLLLAKPYLLKKQMDASHSISHAEDDDDDEDHEEHGFGEILIHQAIETIEFVLGMVSNTASYLRLWALSLAHSELATVFWEKAMLSTLNVNFVATYVGFGIFAGVTTGVLLMMDVLECFLHALRLHWVEFQNKFFAADGVRFQPYSFKQVITDASASS
;
A
#
# COMPACT_ATOMS: atom_id res chain seq x y z
N LYS A 1 7.10 -40.15 -8.18
CA LYS A 1 8.31 -39.81 -7.38
C LYS A 1 8.52 -38.32 -7.55
N CYS A 2 8.17 -37.51 -6.54
CA CYS A 2 8.27 -36.06 -6.62
C CYS A 2 9.73 -35.70 -6.95
N PRO A 3 10.00 -34.88 -7.98
CA PRO A 3 11.36 -34.62 -8.46
C PRO A 3 12.24 -33.86 -7.46
N LEU A 4 11.70 -33.52 -6.28
CA LEU A 4 12.32 -32.61 -5.34
C LEU A 4 12.21 -33.02 -3.86
N ASP A 5 11.70 -34.23 -3.54
CA ASP A 5 11.61 -34.77 -2.17
C ASP A 5 11.17 -33.73 -1.12
N TYR A 6 9.92 -33.29 -1.20
CA TYR A 6 9.42 -32.20 -0.35
C TYR A 6 8.64 -32.75 0.84
N GLY A 7 9.12 -32.35 2.03
CA GLY A 7 8.79 -32.82 3.36
C GLY A 7 7.31 -33.11 3.60
N GLY A 8 7.06 -34.35 4.02
CA GLY A 8 5.78 -34.83 4.52
C GLY A 8 5.94 -36.32 4.86
N SER A 9 5.46 -36.76 6.03
CA SER A 9 5.47 -38.18 6.43
C SER A 9 4.49 -39.06 5.61
N GLY A 10 4.05 -38.59 4.44
CA GLY A 10 3.06 -39.24 3.59
C GLY A 10 3.47 -39.21 2.12
N ASP A 11 3.17 -40.30 1.43
CA ASP A 11 3.62 -40.70 0.09
C ASP A 11 3.01 -39.85 -1.06
N GLY A 12 3.17 -38.52 -1.03
CA GLY A 12 2.60 -37.60 -2.03
C GLY A 12 3.21 -36.20 -2.00
N CYS A 13 3.22 -35.52 -3.16
CA CYS A 13 3.71 -34.14 -3.27
C CYS A 13 2.69 -33.20 -2.61
N GLN A 14 2.95 -32.76 -1.38
CA GLN A 14 2.12 -31.75 -0.72
C GLN A 14 2.50 -30.36 -1.24
N PRO A 15 1.53 -29.51 -1.67
CA PRO A 15 1.84 -28.14 -2.07
C PRO A 15 2.32 -27.34 -0.85
N PRO A 16 3.42 -26.58 -0.96
CA PRO A 16 3.98 -25.82 0.15
C PRO A 16 3.03 -24.70 0.59
N ASN A 17 2.98 -24.41 1.89
CA ASN A 17 2.22 -23.29 2.42
C ASN A 17 3.06 -22.00 2.36
N LEU A 18 2.62 -21.05 1.52
CA LEU A 18 3.33 -19.79 1.30
C LEU A 18 3.35 -18.88 2.55
N ILE A 19 2.34 -18.96 3.42
CA ILE A 19 2.25 -18.12 4.62
C ILE A 19 3.29 -18.57 5.64
N THR A 20 3.36 -19.88 5.93
CA THR A 20 4.36 -20.44 6.85
C THR A 20 5.77 -20.22 6.31
N THR A 21 5.96 -20.37 5.00
CA THR A 21 7.24 -20.07 4.34
C THR A 21 7.61 -18.60 4.51
N LEU A 22 6.71 -17.64 4.27
CA LEU A 22 6.98 -16.21 4.43
C LEU A 22 7.33 -15.83 5.87
N ILE A 23 6.64 -16.43 6.85
CA ILE A 23 6.93 -16.24 8.28
C ILE A 23 8.31 -16.82 8.63
N ASN A 24 8.61 -18.03 8.15
CA ASN A 24 9.87 -18.72 8.44
C ASN A 24 11.07 -18.03 7.79
N ILE A 25 10.89 -17.31 6.67
CA ILE A 25 11.94 -16.44 6.10
C ILE A 25 12.45 -15.42 7.12
N ALA A 26 11.56 -14.84 7.92
CA ALA A 26 11.91 -13.82 8.92
C ALA A 26 12.30 -14.42 10.29
N LEU A 27 11.63 -15.49 10.73
CA LEU A 27 11.80 -16.05 12.09
C LEU A 27 12.88 -17.14 12.19
N GLN A 28 13.11 -17.93 11.14
CA GLN A 28 14.07 -19.04 11.14
C GLN A 28 14.85 -19.09 9.81
N PRO A 29 15.83 -18.19 9.61
CA PRO A 29 16.59 -18.12 8.36
C PRO A 29 17.36 -19.42 8.10
N GLY A 30 17.18 -19.99 6.91
CA GLY A 30 17.89 -21.18 6.45
C GLY A 30 17.19 -22.52 6.66
N ASN A 31 16.10 -22.59 7.46
CA ASN A 31 15.27 -23.78 7.54
C ASN A 31 14.07 -23.68 6.58
N VAL A 32 13.97 -24.62 5.64
CA VAL A 32 12.88 -24.67 4.63
C VAL A 32 12.24 -26.05 4.72
N ASP A 33 11.21 -26.17 5.56
CA ASP A 33 10.50 -27.43 5.79
C ASP A 33 9.80 -27.94 4.51
N GLU A 34 9.35 -27.01 3.66
CA GLU A 34 8.66 -27.27 2.39
C GLU A 34 9.30 -26.44 1.25
N PRO A 35 10.33 -26.94 0.54
CA PRO A 35 10.96 -26.17 -0.51
C PRO A 35 10.06 -26.07 -1.76
N MET A 36 10.02 -24.90 -2.38
CA MET A 36 9.23 -24.60 -3.57
C MET A 36 10.04 -24.79 -4.86
N TYR A 37 11.37 -24.59 -4.79
CA TYR A 37 12.30 -24.77 -5.91
C TYR A 37 13.70 -25.19 -5.41
N LYS A 38 14.57 -25.65 -6.32
CA LYS A 38 15.94 -26.10 -5.99
C LYS A 38 16.81 -24.93 -5.52
N GLY A 39 17.50 -25.07 -4.38
CA GLY A 39 18.43 -24.05 -3.86
C GLY A 39 17.76 -22.88 -3.13
N GLN A 40 16.47 -23.00 -2.75
CA GLN A 40 15.72 -21.93 -2.09
C GLN A 40 16.39 -21.37 -0.83
N ALA A 41 17.00 -22.22 0.01
CA ALA A 41 17.61 -21.79 1.27
C ALA A 41 18.76 -20.78 1.07
N GLU A 42 19.58 -20.96 0.04
CA GLU A 42 20.69 -20.04 -0.28
C GLU A 42 20.17 -18.69 -0.76
N ILE A 43 19.22 -18.71 -1.71
CA ILE A 43 18.61 -17.50 -2.26
C ILE A 43 17.85 -16.72 -1.18
N GLN A 44 17.12 -17.42 -0.31
CA GLN A 44 16.39 -16.85 0.81
C GLN A 44 17.32 -16.09 1.78
N ASN A 45 18.46 -16.68 2.14
CA ASN A 45 19.43 -16.04 3.01
C ASN A 45 20.07 -14.81 2.36
N ILE A 46 20.38 -14.87 1.06
CA ILE A 46 20.91 -13.71 0.30
C ILE A 46 19.86 -12.58 0.28
N LEU A 47 18.60 -12.88 -0.01
CA LEU A 47 17.52 -11.87 -0.03
C LEU A 47 17.33 -11.21 1.35
N LEU A 48 17.35 -12.00 2.42
CA LEU A 48 17.21 -11.50 3.79
C LEU A 48 18.37 -10.57 4.17
N LEU A 49 19.60 -10.95 3.80
CA LEU A 49 20.79 -10.13 4.05
C LEU A 49 20.71 -8.81 3.27
N CYS A 50 20.33 -8.85 1.99
CA CYS A 50 20.10 -7.64 1.20
C CYS A 50 19.02 -6.74 1.82
N ALA A 51 17.90 -7.31 2.28
CA ALA A 51 16.84 -6.56 2.94
C ALA A 51 17.35 -5.89 4.24
N PHE A 52 18.11 -6.61 5.06
CA PHE A 52 18.65 -6.06 6.30
C PHE A 52 19.69 -4.96 6.04
N VAL A 53 20.57 -5.11 5.04
CA VAL A 53 21.55 -4.08 4.64
C VAL A 53 20.88 -2.86 4.02
N SER A 54 19.74 -3.02 3.36
CA SER A 54 19.02 -1.88 2.74
C SER A 54 18.54 -0.84 3.74
N VAL A 55 18.22 -1.24 4.99
CA VAL A 55 17.70 -0.33 6.03
C VAL A 55 18.78 0.66 6.52
N PRO A 56 19.98 0.23 6.96
CA PRO A 56 21.08 1.13 7.29
C PRO A 56 21.54 2.00 6.12
N VAL A 57 21.53 1.46 4.88
CA VAL A 57 21.91 2.24 3.70
C VAL A 57 20.95 3.40 3.47
N LEU A 58 19.63 3.19 3.60
CA LEU A 58 18.65 4.26 3.45
C LEU A 58 18.78 5.32 4.56
N LEU A 59 19.07 4.90 5.79
CA LEU A 59 19.23 5.80 6.93
C LEU A 59 20.51 6.65 6.84
N LEU A 60 21.63 6.10 6.38
CA LEU A 60 22.93 6.79 6.38
C LEU A 60 23.28 7.48 5.06
N ALA A 61 22.81 7.00 3.91
CA ALA A 61 23.24 7.54 2.60
C ALA A 61 22.75 8.97 2.35
N LYS A 62 21.47 9.25 2.63
CA LYS A 62 20.85 10.58 2.43
C LYS A 62 21.47 11.67 3.33
N PRO A 63 21.62 11.49 4.67
CA PRO A 63 22.21 12.51 5.53
C PRO A 63 23.70 12.69 5.25
N TYR A 64 24.42 11.62 4.87
CA TYR A 64 25.82 11.72 4.48
C TYR A 64 26.00 12.55 3.19
N LEU A 65 25.12 12.38 2.20
CA LEU A 65 25.14 13.20 0.98
C LEU A 65 24.75 14.66 1.27
N LEU A 66 23.75 14.91 2.11
CA LEU A 66 23.36 16.27 2.50
C LEU A 66 24.47 16.99 3.25
N LYS A 67 25.13 16.32 4.21
CA LYS A 67 26.28 16.87 4.94
C LYS A 67 27.39 17.31 3.96
N LYS A 68 27.74 16.45 3.01
CA LYS A 68 28.77 16.76 2.01
C LYS A 68 28.39 17.96 1.12
N GLN A 69 27.10 18.16 0.84
CA GLN A 69 26.63 19.32 0.08
C GLN A 69 26.67 20.61 0.91
N MET A 70 26.36 20.54 2.21
CA MET A 70 26.49 21.67 3.14
C MET A 70 27.95 22.11 3.29
N ASP A 71 28.86 21.16 3.53
CA ASP A 71 30.31 21.42 3.65
C ASP A 71 30.86 22.08 2.37
N ALA A 72 30.41 21.64 1.19
CA ALA A 72 30.82 22.21 -0.09
C ALA A 72 30.25 23.63 -0.32
N SER A 73 29.02 23.90 0.12
CA SER A 73 28.38 25.21 -0.03
C SER A 73 28.91 26.23 0.98
N HIS A 74 29.26 25.78 2.20
CA HIS A 74 29.82 26.64 3.25
C HIS A 74 31.22 27.15 2.90
N SER A 75 32.00 26.37 2.16
CA SER A 75 33.32 26.78 1.65
C SER A 75 33.28 27.95 0.65
N ILE A 76 32.12 28.25 0.05
CA ILE A 76 31.92 29.37 -0.90
C ILE A 76 31.45 30.64 -0.17
N SER A 77 30.72 30.52 0.94
CA SER A 77 30.23 31.65 1.74
C SER A 77 31.28 32.23 2.71
N HIS A 78 32.30 31.45 3.09
CA HIS A 78 33.36 31.90 4.02
C HIS A 78 34.42 32.83 3.42
N ALA A 79 34.25 33.32 2.18
CA ALA A 79 35.14 34.33 1.61
C ALA A 79 34.81 35.78 2.07
N GLU A 80 33.65 36.01 2.71
CA GLU A 80 33.18 37.35 3.09
C GLU A 80 32.37 37.33 4.42
N ASP A 81 32.93 36.82 5.52
CA ASP A 81 32.73 37.35 6.89
C ASP A 81 33.41 36.41 7.90
N ASP A 82 34.18 37.01 8.80
CA ASP A 82 34.94 36.39 9.88
C ASP A 82 34.32 36.96 11.16
N ASP A 83 33.35 36.26 11.76
CA ASP A 83 32.96 36.44 13.16
C ASP A 83 32.02 35.29 13.61
N ASP A 84 32.46 34.60 14.68
CA ASP A 84 31.76 33.75 15.66
C ASP A 84 30.34 33.22 15.35
N ASP A 85 30.21 31.90 15.08
CA ASP A 85 29.00 31.11 15.38
C ASP A 85 29.29 29.58 15.31
N GLU A 86 30.05 29.02 16.26
CA GLU A 86 30.36 27.57 16.32
C GLU A 86 29.19 26.67 16.82
N ASP A 87 28.08 27.25 17.33
CA ASP A 87 26.98 26.48 17.94
C ASP A 87 25.78 26.19 17.00
N HIS A 88 25.81 26.69 15.75
CA HIS A 88 24.70 26.52 14.80
C HIS A 88 24.81 25.30 13.87
N GLU A 89 25.95 24.59 13.82
CA GLU A 89 26.13 23.42 12.93
C GLU A 89 25.63 22.09 13.52
N GLU A 90 25.75 21.86 14.83
CA GLU A 90 25.33 20.58 15.45
C GLU A 90 23.81 20.41 15.48
N HIS A 91 23.06 21.50 15.61
CA HIS A 91 21.59 21.47 15.62
C HIS A 91 21.01 21.06 14.25
N GLY A 92 21.62 21.48 13.14
CA GLY A 92 21.15 21.14 11.79
C GLY A 92 21.35 19.66 11.43
N PHE A 93 22.52 19.08 11.73
CA PHE A 93 22.79 17.67 11.40
C PHE A 93 21.97 16.70 12.25
N GLY A 94 21.78 17.00 13.54
CA GLY A 94 20.92 16.22 14.43
C GLY A 94 19.47 16.20 13.96
N GLU A 95 18.92 17.35 13.53
CA GLU A 95 17.57 17.46 12.98
C GLU A 95 17.39 16.68 11.68
N ILE A 96 18.38 16.75 10.75
CA ILE A 96 18.37 15.96 9.51
C ILE A 96 18.37 14.46 9.80
N LEU A 97 19.18 14.01 10.78
CA LEU A 97 19.21 12.61 11.19
C LEU A 97 17.89 12.15 11.81
N ILE A 98 17.27 12.97 12.66
CA ILE A 98 15.97 12.65 13.26
C ILE A 98 14.89 12.56 12.18
N HIS A 99 14.82 13.55 11.27
CA HIS A 99 13.85 13.54 10.18
C HIS A 99 14.04 12.32 9.26
N GLN A 100 15.29 11.99 8.91
CA GLN A 100 15.60 10.81 8.10
C GLN A 100 15.26 9.49 8.80
N ALA A 101 15.49 9.40 10.12
CA ALA A 101 15.15 8.22 10.90
C ALA A 101 13.63 7.98 10.90
N ILE A 102 12.83 9.04 11.03
CA ILE A 102 11.36 8.97 10.93
C ILE A 102 10.94 8.50 9.53
N GLU A 103 11.47 9.13 8.47
CA GLU A 103 11.18 8.75 7.07
C GLU A 103 11.53 7.27 6.82
N THR A 104 12.64 6.78 7.36
CA THR A 104 13.06 5.38 7.23
C THR A 104 12.10 4.42 7.93
N ILE A 105 11.70 4.72 9.17
CA ILE A 105 10.76 3.89 9.94
C ILE A 105 9.38 3.89 9.29
N GLU A 106 8.90 5.06 8.87
CA GLU A 106 7.62 5.21 8.17
C GLU A 106 7.64 4.44 6.86
N PHE A 107 8.74 4.50 6.10
CA PHE A 107 8.88 3.73 4.86
C PHE A 107 8.83 2.22 5.11
N VAL A 108 9.62 1.69 6.05
CA VAL A 108 9.67 0.24 6.31
C VAL A 108 8.33 -0.29 6.82
N LEU A 109 7.70 0.39 7.80
CA LEU A 109 6.39 0.01 8.32
C LEU A 109 5.29 0.22 7.26
N GLY A 110 5.39 1.29 6.47
CA GLY A 110 4.50 1.60 5.36
C GLY A 110 4.52 0.55 4.27
N MET A 111 5.69 0.00 3.90
CA MET A 111 5.80 -1.05 2.89
C MET A 111 5.04 -2.33 3.28
N VAL A 112 5.14 -2.76 4.54
CA VAL A 112 4.40 -3.92 5.07
C VAL A 112 2.91 -3.60 5.18
N SER A 113 2.57 -2.44 5.76
CA SER A 113 1.19 -1.99 5.97
C SER A 113 0.43 -1.84 4.66
N ASN A 114 1.04 -1.19 3.66
CA ASN A 114 0.43 -0.99 2.35
C ASN A 114 0.15 -2.33 1.67
N THR A 115 1.10 -3.27 1.73
CA THR A 115 0.90 -4.63 1.18
C THR A 115 -0.27 -5.35 1.84
N ALA A 116 -0.36 -5.30 3.17
CA ALA A 116 -1.46 -5.91 3.92
C ALA A 116 -2.82 -5.23 3.64
N SER A 117 -2.84 -3.90 3.44
CA SER A 117 -4.05 -3.12 3.18
C SER A 117 -4.79 -3.57 1.91
N TYR A 118 -4.07 -4.08 0.89
CA TYR A 118 -4.68 -4.62 -0.34
C TYR A 118 -5.56 -5.85 -0.12
N LEU A 119 -5.41 -6.57 1.01
CA LEU A 119 -6.30 -7.69 1.38
C LEU A 119 -7.77 -7.23 1.46
N ARG A 120 -8.02 -5.93 1.68
CA ARG A 120 -9.34 -5.32 1.64
C ARG A 120 -10.07 -5.56 0.31
N LEU A 121 -9.37 -5.49 -0.82
CA LEU A 121 -9.96 -5.73 -2.14
C LEU A 121 -10.46 -7.17 -2.27
N TRP A 122 -9.69 -8.12 -1.76
CA TRP A 122 -10.09 -9.52 -1.72
C TRP A 122 -11.30 -9.74 -0.82
N ALA A 123 -11.29 -9.19 0.40
CA ALA A 123 -12.41 -9.32 1.34
C ALA A 123 -13.71 -8.72 0.78
N LEU A 124 -13.62 -7.56 0.13
CA LEU A 124 -14.76 -6.90 -0.50
C LEU A 124 -15.29 -7.70 -1.70
N SER A 125 -14.39 -8.25 -2.53
CA SER A 125 -14.76 -9.15 -3.63
C SER A 125 -15.44 -10.42 -3.14
N LEU A 126 -14.97 -11.00 -2.02
CA LEU A 126 -15.58 -12.16 -1.40
C LEU A 126 -16.99 -11.82 -0.90
N ALA A 127 -17.14 -10.73 -0.14
CA ALA A 127 -18.44 -10.30 0.37
C ALA A 127 -19.45 -10.05 -0.75
N HIS A 128 -19.04 -9.40 -1.84
CA HIS A 128 -19.90 -9.17 -3.00
C HIS A 128 -20.38 -10.49 -3.65
N SER A 129 -19.48 -11.47 -3.80
CA SER A 129 -19.82 -12.79 -4.35
C SER A 129 -20.79 -13.57 -3.46
N GLU A 130 -20.58 -13.52 -2.15
CA GLU A 130 -21.45 -14.20 -1.18
C GLU A 130 -22.83 -13.54 -1.10
N LEU A 131 -22.90 -12.20 -1.06
CA LEU A 131 -24.17 -11.46 -1.06
C LEU A 131 -24.98 -11.71 -2.34
N ALA A 132 -24.33 -11.74 -3.51
CA ALA A 132 -24.98 -12.05 -4.77
C ALA A 132 -25.57 -13.47 -4.79
N THR A 133 -24.84 -14.45 -4.25
CA THR A 133 -25.28 -15.84 -4.15
C THR A 133 -26.48 -15.96 -3.19
N VAL A 134 -26.41 -15.33 -2.02
CA VAL A 134 -27.52 -15.35 -1.04
C VAL A 134 -28.78 -14.69 -1.61
N PHE A 135 -28.65 -13.56 -2.32
CA PHE A 135 -29.81 -12.93 -2.95
C PHE A 135 -30.41 -13.79 -4.07
N TRP A 136 -29.57 -14.47 -4.87
CA TRP A 136 -30.05 -15.41 -5.88
C TRP A 136 -30.84 -16.56 -5.25
N GLU A 137 -30.29 -17.21 -4.23
CA GLU A 137 -30.92 -18.33 -3.54
C GLU A 137 -32.22 -17.93 -2.83
N LYS A 138 -32.20 -16.80 -2.11
CA LYS A 138 -33.34 -16.40 -1.25
C LYS A 138 -34.44 -15.65 -2.00
N ALA A 139 -34.13 -14.85 -3.02
CA ALA A 139 -35.13 -14.09 -3.76
C ALA A 139 -35.67 -14.87 -4.98
N MET A 140 -34.79 -15.39 -5.83
CA MET A 140 -35.18 -15.99 -7.10
C MET A 140 -35.50 -17.48 -6.96
N LEU A 141 -34.62 -18.25 -6.35
CA LEU A 141 -34.74 -19.71 -6.26
C LEU A 141 -35.95 -20.14 -5.42
N SER A 142 -36.27 -19.37 -4.37
CA SER A 142 -37.45 -19.57 -3.51
C SER A 142 -38.79 -19.43 -4.26
N THR A 143 -38.88 -18.54 -5.26
CA THR A 143 -40.13 -18.21 -5.96
C THR A 143 -40.34 -18.99 -7.26
N LEU A 144 -39.32 -19.76 -7.69
CA LEU A 144 -39.27 -20.44 -8.99
C LEU A 144 -40.24 -21.63 -9.11
N ASN A 145 -40.55 -22.31 -8.01
CA ASN A 145 -41.40 -23.52 -8.01
C ASN A 145 -42.82 -23.29 -7.45
N VAL A 146 -43.18 -22.03 -7.14
CA VAL A 146 -44.46 -21.73 -6.46
C VAL A 146 -45.58 -21.49 -7.46
N ASN A 147 -45.46 -20.47 -8.32
CA ASN A 147 -46.46 -20.08 -9.32
C ASN A 147 -45.82 -19.11 -10.33
N PHE A 148 -46.28 -19.08 -11.59
CA PHE A 148 -45.76 -18.17 -12.63
C PHE A 148 -45.82 -16.69 -12.22
N VAL A 149 -46.93 -16.25 -11.60
CA VAL A 149 -47.09 -14.87 -11.12
C VAL A 149 -46.11 -14.57 -9.97
N ALA A 150 -45.87 -15.53 -9.07
CA ALA A 150 -44.93 -15.37 -7.96
C ALA A 150 -43.49 -15.28 -8.46
N THR A 151 -43.12 -16.03 -9.51
CA THR A 151 -41.81 -15.94 -10.15
C THR A 151 -41.60 -14.57 -10.83
N TYR A 152 -42.64 -14.01 -11.46
CA TYR A 152 -42.56 -12.66 -12.05
C TYR A 152 -42.34 -11.57 -10.99
N VAL A 153 -43.07 -11.64 -9.87
CA VAL A 153 -42.88 -10.72 -8.74
C VAL A 153 -41.50 -10.94 -8.08
N GLY A 154 -41.08 -12.19 -7.91
CA GLY A 154 -39.77 -12.57 -7.39
C GLY A 154 -38.63 -12.02 -8.24
N PHE A 155 -38.75 -12.06 -9.57
CA PHE A 155 -37.80 -11.43 -10.49
C PHE A 155 -37.75 -9.92 -10.31
N GLY A 156 -38.89 -9.24 -10.14
CA GLY A 156 -38.94 -7.81 -9.86
C GLY A 156 -38.22 -7.42 -8.57
N ILE A 157 -38.42 -8.20 -7.50
CA ILE A 157 -37.72 -7.99 -6.21
C ILE A 157 -36.21 -8.26 -6.38
N PHE A 158 -35.84 -9.36 -7.03
CA PHE A 158 -34.44 -9.71 -7.29
C PHE A 158 -33.72 -8.63 -8.11
N ALA A 159 -34.37 -8.12 -9.18
CA ALA A 159 -33.83 -7.04 -10.00
C ALA A 159 -33.68 -5.73 -9.21
N GLY A 160 -34.65 -5.41 -8.35
CA GLY A 160 -34.59 -4.23 -7.48
C GLY A 160 -33.45 -4.31 -6.47
N VAL A 161 -33.30 -5.45 -5.78
CA VAL A 161 -32.21 -5.66 -4.80
C VAL A 161 -30.85 -5.67 -5.48
N THR A 162 -30.71 -6.33 -6.63
CA THR A 162 -29.46 -6.33 -7.41
C THR A 162 -29.09 -4.92 -7.87
N THR A 163 -30.06 -4.15 -8.36
CA THR A 163 -29.78 -2.78 -8.81
C THR A 163 -29.47 -1.84 -7.66
N GLY A 164 -30.21 -1.91 -6.55
CA GLY A 164 -30.04 -1.00 -5.41
C GLY A 164 -28.82 -1.34 -4.55
N VAL A 165 -28.70 -2.60 -4.12
CA VAL A 165 -27.65 -3.02 -3.18
C VAL A 165 -26.36 -3.33 -3.94
N LEU A 166 -26.39 -4.31 -4.84
CA LEU A 166 -25.18 -4.81 -5.49
C LEU A 166 -24.57 -3.80 -6.49
N LEU A 167 -25.39 -3.04 -7.23
CA LEU A 167 -24.88 -2.12 -8.26
C LEU A 167 -24.71 -0.67 -7.79
N MET A 168 -25.50 -0.17 -6.84
CA MET A 168 -25.35 1.23 -6.38
C MET A 168 -24.54 1.30 -5.08
N MET A 169 -24.97 0.60 -4.02
CA MET A 169 -24.32 0.69 -2.72
C MET A 169 -22.93 0.03 -2.72
N ASP A 170 -22.83 -1.24 -3.10
CA ASP A 170 -21.56 -1.99 -3.04
C ASP A 170 -20.50 -1.39 -3.98
N VAL A 171 -20.91 -0.88 -5.15
CA VAL A 171 -19.99 -0.22 -6.10
C VAL A 171 -19.45 1.08 -5.51
N LEU A 172 -20.28 1.86 -4.82
CA LEU A 172 -19.84 3.08 -4.16
C LEU A 172 -18.87 2.77 -3.00
N GLU A 173 -19.11 1.70 -2.24
CA GLU A 173 -18.19 1.20 -1.21
C GLU A 173 -16.84 0.78 -1.82
N CYS A 174 -16.86 -0.01 -2.89
CA CYS A 174 -15.66 -0.38 -3.66
C CYS A 174 -14.90 0.84 -4.17
N PHE A 175 -15.62 1.83 -4.70
CA PHE A 175 -15.03 3.07 -5.21
C PHE A 175 -14.33 3.87 -4.11
N LEU A 176 -14.97 4.05 -2.95
CA LEU A 176 -14.35 4.78 -1.83
C LEU A 176 -13.14 4.03 -1.26
N HIS A 177 -13.18 2.70 -1.22
CA HIS A 177 -12.00 1.91 -0.86
C HIS A 177 -10.86 2.06 -1.87
N ALA A 178 -11.16 2.05 -3.17
CA ALA A 178 -10.19 2.32 -4.23
C ALA A 178 -9.58 3.73 -4.12
N LEU A 179 -10.41 4.75 -3.86
CA LEU A 179 -9.95 6.12 -3.66
C LEU A 179 -9.02 6.22 -2.46
N ARG A 180 -9.38 5.58 -1.34
CA ARG A 180 -8.52 5.53 -0.15
C ARG A 180 -7.18 4.85 -0.45
N LEU A 181 -7.18 3.70 -1.12
CA LEU A 181 -5.94 3.00 -1.47
C LEU A 181 -5.04 3.91 -2.32
N HIS A 182 -5.63 4.63 -3.29
CA HIS A 182 -4.90 5.61 -4.11
C HIS A 182 -4.35 6.77 -3.27
N TRP A 183 -5.19 7.38 -2.42
CA TRP A 183 -4.82 8.54 -1.62
C TRP A 183 -3.77 8.22 -0.54
N VAL A 184 -3.89 7.08 0.12
CA VAL A 184 -3.03 6.75 1.27
C VAL A 184 -1.84 5.90 0.85
N GLU A 185 -2.03 4.87 0.03
CA GLU A 185 -0.96 3.89 -0.21
C GLU A 185 -0.18 4.21 -1.50
N PHE A 186 -0.83 4.77 -2.52
CA PHE A 186 -0.16 5.16 -3.76
C PHE A 186 0.48 6.55 -3.67
N GLN A 187 -0.24 7.56 -3.18
CA GLN A 187 0.29 8.93 -3.11
C GLN A 187 1.38 9.11 -2.06
N ASN A 188 1.35 8.36 -0.95
CA ASN A 188 2.40 8.45 0.09
C ASN A 188 3.82 8.13 -0.43
N LYS A 189 3.93 7.49 -1.60
CA LYS A 189 5.23 7.15 -2.19
C LYS A 189 5.80 8.22 -3.14
N PHE A 190 4.94 9.02 -3.77
CA PHE A 190 5.35 9.87 -4.90
C PHE A 190 4.88 11.32 -4.79
N PHE A 191 3.86 11.60 -3.99
CA PHE A 191 3.25 12.91 -3.90
C PHE A 191 3.81 13.67 -2.69
N ALA A 192 4.76 14.57 -2.93
CA ALA A 192 5.36 15.41 -1.89
C ALA A 192 4.49 16.62 -1.48
N ALA A 193 3.28 16.77 -2.04
CA ALA A 193 2.32 17.85 -1.74
C ALA A 193 2.84 19.30 -1.87
N ASP A 194 3.99 19.52 -2.51
CA ASP A 194 4.63 20.85 -2.63
C ASP A 194 4.26 21.56 -3.94
N GLY A 195 3.05 22.12 -3.99
CA GLY A 195 2.56 22.82 -5.18
C GLY A 195 1.53 23.89 -4.89
N VAL A 196 1.64 25.02 -5.59
CA VAL A 196 0.62 26.07 -5.61
C VAL A 196 -0.39 25.80 -6.73
N ARG A 197 -1.68 25.95 -6.44
CA ARG A 197 -2.72 25.81 -7.46
C ARG A 197 -2.52 26.88 -8.54
N PHE A 198 -2.28 26.46 -9.78
CA PHE A 198 -2.18 27.37 -10.90
C PHE A 198 -3.50 28.14 -11.08
N GLN A 199 -3.44 29.46 -10.91
CA GLN A 199 -4.55 30.37 -11.19
C GLN A 199 -4.16 31.23 -12.39
N PRO A 200 -4.69 30.95 -13.60
CA PRO A 200 -4.43 31.79 -14.75
C PRO A 200 -5.14 33.14 -14.59
N TYR A 201 -4.51 34.21 -15.05
CA TYR A 201 -5.16 35.51 -15.10
C TYR A 201 -6.33 35.48 -16.09
N SER A 202 -7.57 35.55 -15.58
CA SER A 202 -8.79 35.50 -16.38
C SER A 202 -9.70 36.69 -16.05
N PHE A 203 -9.95 37.54 -17.05
CA PHE A 203 -10.83 38.70 -16.91
C PHE A 203 -12.24 38.33 -16.44
N LYS A 204 -12.76 37.15 -16.83
CA LYS A 204 -14.08 36.68 -16.36
C LYS A 204 -14.09 36.42 -14.85
N GLN A 205 -12.98 35.92 -14.31
CA GLN A 205 -12.86 35.61 -12.89
C GLN A 205 -12.73 36.90 -12.07
N VAL A 206 -11.92 37.86 -12.54
CA VAL A 206 -11.78 39.20 -11.92
C VAL A 206 -13.11 39.96 -11.86
N ILE A 207 -13.90 39.95 -12.95
CA ILE A 207 -15.21 40.62 -12.97
C ILE A 207 -16.21 39.92 -12.03
N THR A 208 -16.19 38.58 -11.98
CA THR A 208 -17.07 37.80 -11.08
C THR A 208 -16.74 38.06 -9.61
N ASP A 209 -15.45 38.03 -9.24
CA ASP A 209 -15.00 38.31 -7.88
C ASP A 209 -15.32 39.75 -7.45
N ALA A 210 -15.17 40.73 -8.35
CA ALA A 210 -15.56 42.12 -8.09
C ALA A 210 -17.08 42.27 -7.85
N SER A 211 -17.90 41.58 -8.64
CA SER A 211 -19.36 41.60 -8.48
C SER A 211 -19.87 40.87 -7.24
N ALA A 212 -19.16 39.83 -6.76
CA ALA A 212 -19.50 39.09 -5.55
C ALA A 212 -19.12 39.83 -4.26
N SER A 213 -18.29 40.88 -4.36
CA SER A 213 -17.82 41.70 -3.24
C SER A 213 -18.62 43.00 -3.03
N SER A 214 -19.63 43.27 -3.87
CA SER A 214 -20.58 44.39 -3.75
C SER A 214 -21.93 43.92 -3.22
#